data_AF-A0A965YHQ2-F1
#
_entry.id   AF-A0A965YHQ2-F1
#
_cell.length_a   1.000
_cell.length_b   1.000
_cell.length_c   1.000
_cell.angle_alpha   90.00
_cell.angle_beta   90.00
_cell.angle_gamma   90.00
#
_symmetry.space_group_name_H-M   'P 1'
#
loop_
_entity.id
_entity.type
_entity.pdbx_description
1 polymer ?
#
loop_
_entity_poly.entity_id
_entity_poly.type
_entity_poly.pdbx_seq_one_letter_code
_entity_poly.pdbx_strand_id
1 'polypeptide(L)'
;MATETKIARVAFMDRGAYSAETEYSKWDFVTTEDSTYLYIGETPATGKPVTDTAYWKCIADGKQATAAAELADTARTELTTAVNTKLGEADDKIEEMDTTLSAYEGRMSQAESDIDQLAGDVEGT
;
A
#
# COMPACT_ATOMS: atom_id res chain seq x y z
N MET A 1 52.12 35.71 18.41
CA MET A 1 51.35 34.94 17.42
C MET A 1 50.78 33.74 18.15
N ALA A 2 49.48 33.73 18.44
CA ALA A 2 48.84 32.56 19.02
C ALA A 2 48.57 31.58 17.87
N THR A 3 49.21 30.42 17.92
CA THR A 3 48.92 29.30 17.02
C THR A 3 47.56 28.74 17.43
N GLU A 4 46.56 28.99 16.60
CA GLU A 4 45.23 28.41 16.72
C GLU A 4 45.36 26.90 16.55
N THR A 5 45.22 26.15 17.64
CA THR A 5 45.25 24.69 17.61
C THR A 5 43.89 24.23 17.11
N LYS A 6 43.80 23.91 15.82
CA LYS A 6 42.64 23.26 15.22
C LYS A 6 42.40 21.94 15.95
N ILE A 7 41.38 21.88 16.80
CA ILE A 7 40.91 20.61 17.37
C ILE A 7 40.42 19.74 16.20
N ALA A 8 40.99 18.55 16.06
CA ALA A 8 40.53 17.58 15.07
C ALA A 8 39.05 17.29 15.29
N ARG A 9 38.30 16.99 14.22
CA ARG A 9 36.89 16.61 14.33
C ARG A 9 36.75 15.31 15.15
N VAL A 10 36.14 15.40 16.33
CA VAL A 10 36.04 14.27 17.31
C VAL A 10 34.66 13.57 17.29
N ALA A 11 33.75 13.89 16.37
CA ALA A 11 32.38 13.37 16.43
C ALA A 11 31.82 12.88 15.08
N PHE A 12 30.92 11.90 15.17
CA PHE A 12 29.94 11.59 14.14
C PHE A 12 29.11 12.85 13.88
N MET A 13 28.97 13.27 12.62
CA MET A 13 28.11 14.41 12.29
C MET A 13 27.01 13.99 11.34
N ASP A 14 25.80 14.39 11.71
CA ASP A 14 24.64 14.30 10.83
C ASP A 14 24.75 15.37 9.74
N ARG A 15 24.67 14.95 8.48
CA ARG A 15 24.59 15.85 7.32
C ARG A 15 23.18 15.91 6.74
N GLY A 16 22.23 15.17 7.30
CA GLY A 16 20.88 15.04 6.80
C GLY A 16 20.82 14.25 5.50
N ALA A 17 19.94 14.67 4.59
CA ALA A 17 19.74 13.99 3.32
C ALA A 17 20.99 14.05 2.43
N TYR A 18 21.35 12.94 1.80
CA TYR A 18 22.46 12.92 0.85
C TYR A 18 22.25 13.88 -0.32
N SER A 19 23.23 14.75 -0.55
CA SER A 19 23.38 15.59 -1.75
C SER A 19 24.72 15.31 -2.42
N ALA A 20 24.73 15.18 -3.75
CA ALA A 20 25.94 14.97 -4.55
C ALA A 20 26.84 16.22 -4.62
N GLU A 21 26.31 17.40 -4.32
CA GLU A 21 27.05 18.68 -4.34
C GLU A 21 27.82 18.94 -3.04
N THR A 22 27.53 18.16 -1.99
CA THR A 22 28.14 18.35 -0.67
C THR A 22 29.44 17.55 -0.56
N GLU A 23 30.47 18.17 0.02
CA GLU A 23 31.69 17.48 0.42
C GLU A 23 31.48 16.78 1.77
N TYR A 24 31.75 15.47 1.78
CA TYR A 24 31.72 14.63 2.97
C TYR A 24 33.12 14.22 3.38
N SER A 25 33.29 13.98 4.67
CA SER A 25 34.54 13.63 5.30
C SER A 25 34.30 12.55 6.35
N LYS A 26 35.36 11.91 6.81
CA LYS A 26 35.28 10.76 7.73
C LYS A 26 34.35 11.05 8.91
N TRP A 27 33.46 10.11 9.18
CA TRP A 27 32.43 10.17 10.24
C TRP A 27 31.20 11.05 9.96
N ASP A 28 31.07 11.62 8.76
CA ASP A 28 29.78 12.14 8.29
C ASP A 28 28.80 10.99 8.08
N PHE A 29 27.56 11.13 8.52
CA PHE A 29 26.49 10.23 8.10
C PHE A 29 25.38 10.99 7.38
N VAL A 30 24.74 10.30 6.45
CA VAL A 30 23.67 10.81 5.59
C VAL A 30 22.51 9.85 5.56
N THR A 31 21.31 10.37 5.38
CA THR A 31 20.10 9.60 5.17
C THR A 31 19.69 9.62 3.70
N THR A 32 19.25 8.48 3.18
CA THR A 32 18.44 8.38 1.96
C THR A 32 16.98 8.22 2.37
N GLU A 33 16.10 8.01 1.39
CA GLU A 33 14.67 7.73 1.64
C GLU A 33 14.46 6.49 2.51
N ASP A 34 15.30 5.47 2.35
CA ASP A 34 15.12 4.14 2.93
C ASP A 34 16.28 3.70 3.84
N SER A 35 17.41 4.40 3.86
CA SER A 35 18.64 3.89 4.47
C SER A 35 19.51 5.01 5.05
N THR A 36 20.49 4.64 5.88
CA THR A 36 21.48 5.58 6.43
C THR A 36 22.89 5.06 6.18
N TYR A 37 23.77 5.97 5.77
CA TYR A 37 25.13 5.67 5.36
C TYR A 37 26.14 6.50 6.15
N LEU A 38 27.25 5.88 6.52
CA LEU A 38 28.40 6.50 7.15
C LEU A 38 29.54 6.65 6.15
N TYR A 39 30.13 7.84 6.06
CA TYR A 39 31.30 8.11 5.24
C TYR A 39 32.56 7.51 5.90
N ILE A 40 33.19 6.57 5.19
CA ILE A 40 34.37 5.82 5.63
C ILE A 40 35.64 6.18 4.84
N GLY A 41 35.53 6.98 3.77
CA GLY A 41 36.66 7.42 2.96
C GLY A 41 37.73 8.14 3.79
N GLU A 42 39.00 7.92 3.46
CA GLU A 42 40.11 8.51 4.21
C GLU A 42 40.28 10.00 3.93
N THR A 43 40.03 10.44 2.69
CA THR A 43 40.05 11.84 2.28
C THR A 43 38.63 12.35 2.06
N PRO A 44 38.35 13.64 2.29
CA PRO A 44 37.09 14.25 1.89
C PRO A 44 36.84 14.12 0.39
N ALA A 45 35.58 13.96 -0.01
CA ALA A 45 35.18 13.88 -1.41
C ALA A 45 33.76 14.40 -1.63
N THR A 46 33.54 14.96 -2.83
CA THR A 46 32.25 15.41 -3.33
C THR A 46 31.75 14.47 -4.42
N GLY A 47 30.44 14.28 -4.53
CA GLY A 47 29.81 13.53 -5.62
C GLY A 47 30.01 12.00 -5.56
N LYS A 48 30.46 11.45 -4.42
CA LYS A 48 30.57 9.99 -4.24
C LYS A 48 29.20 9.39 -3.92
N PRO A 49 28.61 8.54 -4.78
CA PRO A 49 27.28 7.99 -4.54
C PRO A 49 27.31 7.09 -3.31
N VAL A 50 26.20 7.04 -2.55
CA VAL A 50 26.08 6.19 -1.34
C VAL A 50 26.22 4.68 -1.61
N THR A 51 26.17 4.27 -2.89
CA THR A 51 26.44 2.91 -3.35
C THR A 51 27.94 2.59 -3.50
N ASP A 52 28.81 3.60 -3.48
CA ASP A 52 30.26 3.43 -3.52
C ASP A 52 30.76 2.96 -2.16
N THR A 53 30.97 1.65 -2.05
CA THR A 53 31.37 0.99 -0.81
C THR A 53 32.80 1.31 -0.36
N ALA A 54 33.61 1.99 -1.19
CA ALA A 54 34.91 2.51 -0.78
C ALA A 54 34.78 3.79 0.06
N TYR A 55 33.67 4.52 -0.09
CA TYR A 55 33.43 5.80 0.57
C TYR A 55 32.29 5.72 1.59
N TRP A 56 31.35 4.80 1.42
CA TRP A 56 30.14 4.72 2.23
C TRP A 56 29.91 3.33 2.80
N LYS A 57 29.52 3.28 4.08
CA LYS A 57 29.06 2.07 4.75
C LYS A 57 27.60 2.25 5.15
N CYS A 58 26.73 1.36 4.68
CA CYS A 58 25.37 1.30 5.18
C CYS A 58 25.38 0.90 6.66
N ILE A 59 24.76 1.72 7.51
CA ILE A 59 24.65 1.50 8.97
C ILE A 59 23.23 1.19 9.41
N ALA A 60 22.23 1.57 8.61
CA ALA A 60 20.84 1.16 8.75
C ALA A 60 20.25 0.96 7.35
N ASP A 61 19.74 -0.24 7.09
CA ASP A 61 19.13 -0.62 5.82
C ASP A 61 17.63 -0.80 6.01
N GLY A 62 16.83 0.16 5.54
CA GLY A 62 15.37 0.11 5.59
C GLY A 62 14.74 -0.37 4.28
N LYS A 63 15.52 -0.79 3.27
CA LYS A 63 14.99 -1.27 1.98
C LYS A 63 14.00 -2.42 2.16
N GLN A 64 14.27 -3.30 3.11
CA GLN A 64 13.38 -4.40 3.43
C GLN A 64 12.02 -3.91 3.95
N ALA A 65 12.00 -2.83 4.75
CA ALA A 65 10.77 -2.25 5.26
C ALA A 65 9.98 -1.54 4.14
N THR A 66 10.67 -0.79 3.28
CA THR A 66 10.04 -0.16 2.10
C THR A 66 9.44 -1.19 1.17
N ALA A 67 10.19 -2.24 0.80
CA ALA A 67 9.69 -3.31 -0.06
C ALA A 67 8.49 -4.05 0.57
N ALA A 68 8.50 -4.26 1.89
CA ALA A 68 7.38 -4.87 2.58
C ALA A 68 6.12 -3.99 2.55
N ALA A 69 6.28 -2.67 2.65
CA ALA A 69 5.16 -1.72 2.54
C ALA A 69 4.56 -1.72 1.12
N GLU A 70 5.39 -1.69 0.08
CA GLU A 70 4.94 -1.77 -1.32
C GLU A 70 4.18 -3.07 -1.63
N LEU A 71 4.67 -4.20 -1.11
CA LEU A 71 3.99 -5.49 -1.22
C LEU A 71 2.64 -5.48 -0.50
N ALA A 72 2.56 -4.86 0.68
CA ALA A 72 1.30 -4.74 1.42
C ALA A 72 0.28 -3.87 0.68
N ASP A 73 0.71 -2.76 0.07
CA ASP A 73 -0.15 -1.87 -0.72
C ASP A 73 -0.67 -2.57 -1.99
N THR A 74 0.19 -3.35 -2.64
CA THR A 74 -0.19 -4.19 -3.79
C THR A 74 -1.26 -5.20 -3.37
N ALA A 75 -1.00 -5.97 -2.31
CA ALA A 75 -1.93 -6.98 -1.80
C ALA A 75 -3.27 -6.36 -1.38
N ARG A 76 -3.26 -5.16 -0.78
CA ARG A 76 -4.47 -4.42 -0.41
C ARG A 76 -5.29 -4.00 -1.63
N THR A 77 -4.63 -3.57 -2.70
CA THR A 77 -5.28 -3.16 -3.95
C THR A 77 -5.93 -4.35 -4.65
N GLU A 78 -5.23 -5.48 -4.72
CA GLU A 78 -5.74 -6.73 -5.26
C GLU A 78 -6.95 -7.23 -4.45
N LEU A 79 -6.85 -7.22 -3.11
CA LEU A 79 -7.94 -7.60 -2.22
C LEU A 79 -9.17 -6.70 -2.41
N THR A 80 -8.97 -5.39 -2.51
CA THR A 80 -10.07 -4.43 -2.74
C THR A 80 -10.77 -4.73 -4.07
N THR A 81 -10.00 -5.02 -5.11
CA THR A 81 -10.54 -5.37 -6.43
C THR A 81 -11.34 -6.67 -6.35
N ALA A 82 -10.79 -7.71 -5.72
CA ALA A 82 -11.47 -8.99 -5.55
C ALA A 82 -12.78 -8.87 -4.75
N VAL A 83 -12.77 -8.07 -3.68
CA VAL A 83 -13.97 -7.80 -2.87
C VAL A 83 -15.04 -7.07 -3.69
N ASN A 84 -14.66 -6.04 -4.45
CA ASN A 84 -15.62 -5.31 -5.29
C ASN A 84 -16.22 -6.19 -6.39
N THR A 85 -15.43 -7.07 -7.00
CA THR A 85 -15.94 -8.05 -7.95
C THR A 85 -16.94 -8.98 -7.29
N LYS A 86 -16.63 -9.52 -6.11
CA LYS A 86 -17.54 -10.41 -5.37
C LYS A 86 -18.80 -9.73 -4.89
N LEU A 87 -18.73 -8.45 -4.55
CA LEU A 87 -19.90 -7.65 -4.21
C LEU A 87 -20.81 -7.48 -5.44
N GLY A 88 -20.23 -7.14 -6.61
CA GLY A 88 -21.00 -7.07 -7.85
C GLY A 88 -21.66 -8.39 -8.23
N GLU A 89 -20.94 -9.52 -8.15
CA GLU A 89 -21.52 -10.85 -8.38
C GLU A 89 -22.69 -11.16 -7.42
N ALA A 90 -22.61 -10.68 -6.17
CA ALA A 90 -23.66 -10.88 -5.18
C ALA A 90 -24.88 -10.00 -5.47
N ASP A 91 -24.66 -8.74 -5.88
CA ASP A 91 -25.72 -7.81 -6.27
C ASP A 91 -26.51 -8.34 -7.47
N ASP A 92 -25.82 -8.82 -8.52
CA ASP A 92 -26.45 -9.45 -9.69
C ASP A 92 -27.34 -10.64 -9.28
N LYS A 93 -26.86 -11.47 -8.36
CA LYS A 93 -27.61 -12.63 -7.87
C LYS A 93 -28.83 -12.25 -7.03
N ILE A 94 -28.74 -11.15 -6.28
CA ILE A 94 -29.89 -10.61 -5.53
C ILE A 94 -30.95 -10.11 -6.52
N GLU A 95 -30.56 -9.46 -7.61
CA GLU A 95 -31.48 -9.03 -8.68
C GLU A 95 -32.17 -10.22 -9.38
N GLU A 96 -31.42 -11.29 -9.66
CA GLU A 96 -31.99 -12.54 -10.18
C GLU A 96 -33.00 -13.16 -9.20
N MET A 97 -32.69 -13.14 -7.90
CA MET A 97 -33.58 -13.62 -6.85
C MET A 97 -34.85 -12.78 -6.77
N ASP A 98 -34.75 -11.45 -6.84
CA ASP A 98 -35.88 -10.52 -6.79
C ASP A 98 -36.82 -10.72 -7.98
N THR A 99 -36.25 -10.92 -9.18
CA THR A 99 -37.01 -11.28 -10.39
C THR A 99 -37.76 -12.60 -10.20
N THR A 100 -37.09 -13.60 -9.62
CA THR A 100 -37.70 -14.92 -9.38
C THR A 100 -38.82 -14.84 -8.35
N LEU A 101 -38.66 -14.07 -7.28
CA LEU A 101 -39.69 -13.83 -6.26
C LEU A 101 -40.91 -13.13 -6.87
N SER A 102 -40.70 -12.08 -7.65
CA SER A 102 -41.76 -11.38 -8.39
C SER A 102 -42.57 -12.33 -9.28
N ALA A 103 -41.89 -13.27 -9.95
CA ALA A 103 -42.56 -14.28 -10.75
C ALA A 103 -43.39 -15.26 -9.91
N TYR A 104 -42.91 -15.64 -8.71
CA TYR A 104 -43.67 -16.48 -7.79
C TYR A 104 -44.90 -15.77 -7.23
N GLU A 105 -44.78 -14.49 -6.86
CA GLU A 105 -45.89 -13.66 -6.40
C GLU A 105 -46.99 -13.60 -7.46
N GLY A 106 -46.64 -13.31 -8.72
CA GLY A 106 -47.61 -13.28 -9.81
C GLY A 106 -48.33 -14.62 -10.03
N ARG A 107 -47.61 -15.74 -9.93
CA ARG A 107 -48.22 -17.09 -10.00
C ARG A 107 -49.15 -17.38 -8.83
N MET A 108 -48.82 -16.89 -7.64
CA MET A 108 -49.64 -17.06 -6.45
C MET A 108 -50.94 -16.25 -6.58
N SER A 109 -50.86 -14.99 -7.00
CA SER A 109 -52.04 -14.17 -7.27
C SER A 109 -52.96 -14.79 -8.34
N GLN A 110 -52.39 -15.40 -9.39
CA GLN A 110 -53.20 -16.12 -10.37
C GLN A 110 -53.88 -17.35 -9.76
N ALA A 111 -53.14 -18.14 -8.97
CA ALA A 111 -53.70 -19.32 -8.32
C ALA A 111 -54.83 -18.96 -7.34
N GLU A 112 -54.69 -17.85 -6.60
CA GLU A 112 -55.75 -17.31 -5.75
C GLU A 112 -57.00 -16.95 -6.56
N SER A 113 -56.82 -16.23 -7.67
CA SER A 113 -57.93 -15.89 -8.59
C SER A 113 -58.62 -17.14 -9.15
N ASP A 114 -57.85 -18.17 -9.54
CA ASP A 114 -58.39 -19.41 -10.08
C ASP A 114 -59.20 -20.19 -9.03
N ILE A 115 -58.73 -20.20 -7.77
CA ILE A 115 -59.44 -20.83 -6.64
C ILE A 115 -60.77 -20.12 -6.39
N ASP A 116 -60.77 -18.78 -6.36
CA ASP A 116 -61.98 -17.99 -6.14
C ASP A 116 -63.02 -18.25 -7.24
N GLN A 117 -62.59 -18.35 -8.50
CA GLN A 117 -63.47 -18.66 -9.62
C GLN A 117 -64.08 -20.06 -9.49
N LEU A 118 -63.26 -21.08 -9.19
CA LEU A 118 -63.75 -22.45 -9.01
C LEU A 118 -64.73 -22.57 -7.84
N ALA A 119 -64.49 -21.85 -6.74
CA ALA A 119 -65.40 -21.80 -5.60
C ALA A 119 -66.76 -21.22 -6.00
N GLY A 120 -66.77 -20.10 -6.74
CA GLY A 120 -67.99 -19.50 -7.26
C GLY A 120 -68.77 -20.41 -8.22
N ASP A 121 -68.07 -21.13 -9.11
CA ASP A 121 -68.68 -22.06 -10.06
C ASP A 121 -69.38 -23.23 -9.35
N VAL A 122 -68.83 -23.73 -8.23
CA VAL A 122 -69.43 -24.83 -7.44
C VAL A 122 -70.68 -24.37 -6.68
N GLU A 123 -70.72 -23.13 -6.18
CA GLU A 123 -71.88 -22.60 -5.46
C GLU A 123 -73.08 -22.31 -6.39
N GLY A 124 -72.83 -22.10 -7.69
CA GLY A 124 -73.85 -21.79 -8.69
C GLY A 124 -74.54 -23.01 -9.33
N THR A 125 -74.07 -24.23 -9.08
CA THR A 125 -74.60 -25.51 -9.63
C THR A 125 -75.43 -26.29 -8.62
#